data_AF-A0A6A2YI03-F1
#
_entry.id   AF-A0A6A2YI03-F1
#
_cell.length_a   1.000
_cell.length_b   1.000
_cell.length_c   1.000
_cell.angle_alpha   90.00
_cell.angle_beta   90.00
_cell.angle_gamma   90.00
#
_symmetry.space_group_name_H-M   'P 1'
#
loop_
_entity.id
_entity.type
_entity.pdbx_description
1 polymer ?
#
loop_
_entity_poly.entity_id
_entity_poly.type
_entity_poly.pdbx_seq_one_letter_code
_entity_poly.pdbx_strand_id
1 'polypeptide(L)' 'MSIVEYIDEYGSSGNGEHIEDVAVSLAGRIMSKSVSISKLFFYDLLGGGAKLQVMAGASVVMKESGEDFGMSGSKIR' A
#
# COMPACT_ATOMS: atom_id res chain seq x y z
N MET A 1 9.92 4.81 10.82
CA MET A 1 10.45 4.14 9.62
C MET A 1 10.16 4.99 8.40
N SER A 2 11.19 5.27 7.61
CA SER A 2 11.08 5.85 6.28
C SER A 2 10.89 4.77 5.22
N ILE A 3 10.43 5.16 4.03
CA ILE A 3 10.26 4.23 2.90
C ILE A 3 11.60 3.58 2.50
N VAL A 4 12.71 4.32 2.59
CA VAL A 4 14.04 3.80 2.26
C VAL A 4 14.46 2.70 3.23
N GLU A 5 14.29 2.93 4.54
CA GLU A 5 14.59 1.94 5.59
C GLU A 5 13.72 0.68 5.44
N TYR A 6 12.44 0.84 5.08
CA TYR A 6 11.56 -0.31 4.83
C TYR A 6 12.03 -1.17 3.67
N ILE A 7 12.48 -0.54 2.58
CA ILE A 7 12.98 -1.27 1.41
C ILE A 7 14.29 -1.99 1.74
N ASP A 8 15.15 -1.39 2.57
CA ASP A 8 16.39 -2.04 3.01
C ASP A 8 16.11 -3.28 3.88
N GLU A 9 15.19 -3.16 4.84
CA GLU A 9 14.84 -4.27 5.75
C GLU A 9 14.05 -5.39 5.06
N TYR A 10 13.07 -5.06 4.22
CA TYR A 10 12.09 -6.02 3.68
C TYR A 10 12.21 -6.28 2.18
N GLY A 11 12.95 -5.44 1.44
CA GLY A 11 13.04 -5.52 -0.03
C GLY A 11 13.80 -6.74 -0.55
N SER A 12 14.52 -7.45 0.32
CA SER A 12 15.23 -8.69 0.00
C SER A 12 14.41 -9.97 0.22
N SER A 13 13.15 -9.86 0.67
CA SER A 13 12.26 -11.01 0.88
C SER A 13 11.94 -11.70 -0.45
N GLY A 14 11.75 -13.02 -0.43
CA GLY A 14 11.59 -13.82 -1.65
C GLY A 14 10.39 -13.38 -2.50
N ASN A 15 10.46 -13.60 -3.82
CA ASN A 15 9.35 -13.27 -4.74
C ASN A 15 8.02 -13.86 -4.24
N GLY A 16 7.08 -12.99 -3.86
CA GLY A 16 5.74 -13.38 -3.41
C GLY A 16 5.60 -13.73 -1.92
N GLU A 17 6.63 -13.48 -1.12
CA GLU A 17 6.58 -13.64 0.34
C GLU A 17 5.75 -12.52 0.98
N HIS A 18 4.83 -12.90 1.88
CA HIS A 18 4.01 -11.97 2.65
C HIS A 18 4.22 -12.27 4.14
N ILE A 19 4.70 -11.29 4.89
CA ILE A 19 4.96 -11.41 6.32
C ILE A 19 3.73 -10.90 7.06
N GLU A 20 2.87 -11.82 7.51
CA GLU A 20 1.57 -11.47 8.14
C GLU A 20 1.70 -11.00 9.61
N ASP A 21 2.81 -11.31 10.29
CA ASP A 21 3.05 -10.96 11.71
C ASP A 21 3.59 -9.54 11.94
N VAL A 22 3.83 -8.77 10.87
CA VAL A 22 4.47 -7.45 10.96
C VAL A 22 3.53 -6.37 10.42
N ALA A 23 3.09 -5.48 11.30
CA ALA A 23 2.36 -4.27 10.94
C ALA A 23 3.29 -3.05 11.04
N VAL A 24 3.40 -2.28 9.96
CA VAL A 24 4.21 -1.05 9.98
C VAL A 24 3.48 0.14 9.36
N SER A 25 3.59 1.29 10.02
CA SER A 25 3.05 2.56 9.53
C SER A 25 4.09 3.34 8.75
N LEU A 26 3.76 3.69 7.50
CA LEU A 26 4.58 4.48 6.60
C LEU A 26 3.83 5.73 6.15
N ALA A 27 4.59 6.82 5.93
CA ALA A 27 4.06 8.06 5.37
C ALA A 27 4.82 8.43 4.08
N GLY A 28 4.10 9.01 3.13
CA GLY A 28 4.65 9.47 1.86
C GLY A 28 3.63 10.19 0.98
N ARG A 29 4.08 10.61 -0.21
CA ARG A 29 3.24 11.26 -1.22
C ARG A 29 2.68 10.22 -2.18
N ILE A 30 1.36 10.20 -2.35
CA ILE A 30 0.72 9.37 -3.38
C ILE A 30 0.98 10.03 -4.75
N MET A 31 1.63 9.30 -5.66
CA MET A 31 1.87 9.75 -7.03
C MET A 31 0.84 9.21 -8.02
N SER A 32 0.45 7.95 -7.85
CA SER A 32 -0.51 7.30 -8.75
C SER A 32 -1.40 6.36 -7.97
N LYS A 33 -2.63 6.22 -8.46
CA LYS A 33 -3.59 5.22 -8.04
C LYS A 33 -4.01 4.44 -9.28
N SER A 34 -3.84 3.12 -9.26
CA SER A 34 -4.40 2.23 -10.26
C SER A 34 -5.31 1.20 -9.60
N VAL A 35 -6.28 0.72 -10.35
CA VAL A 35 -7.30 -0.23 -9.89
C VAL A 35 -7.26 -1.44 -10.81
N SER A 36 -7.24 -2.64 -10.24
CA SER A 36 -7.40 -3.87 -11.01
C SER A 36 -8.85 -4.36 -10.98
N ILE A 37 -9.19 -5.22 -11.94
CA ILE A 37 -10.53 -5.83 -12.09
C ILE A 37 -10.98 -6.62 -10.85
N SER A 38 -10.05 -7.08 -10.01
CA SER A 38 -10.32 -7.97 -8.87
C SER A 38 -10.51 -7.25 -7.53
N LYS A 39 -10.86 -5.96 -7.52
CA LYS A 39 -10.95 -5.12 -6.30
C LYS A 39 -9.61 -4.99 -5.53
N LEU A 40 -8.49 -5.10 -6.24
CA LEU A 40 -7.17 -4.73 -5.72
C LEU A 40 -6.84 -3.31 -6.16
N PHE A 41 -6.48 -2.49 -5.19
CA PHE A 41 -6.03 -1.13 -5.40
C PHE A 41 -4.52 -1.06 -5.25
N PHE A 42 -3.88 -0.31 -6.12
CA PHE A 42 -2.44 -0.08 -6.09
C PHE A 42 -2.18 1.40 -5.93
N TYR A 43 -1.31 1.73 -4.98
CA TYR A 43 -0.85 3.10 -4.74
C TYR A 43 0.67 3.15 -4.85
N ASP A 44 1.17 4.10 -5.62
CA ASP A 44 2.59 4.42 -5.63
C ASP A 44 2.85 5.51 -4.59
N LEU A 45 3.51 5.13 -3.50
CA LEU A 45 3.90 6.00 -2.39
C LEU A 45 5.37 6.40 -2.54
N LEU A 46 5.67 7.70 -2.59
CA LEU A 46 7.03 8.21 -2.66
C LEU A 46 7.44 8.90 -1.37
N GLY A 47 8.68 8.68 -0.95
CA GLY A 47 9.30 9.39 0.15
C GLY A 47 10.78 9.04 0.26
N GLY A 48 11.59 10.01 0.69
CA GLY A 48 13.04 9.81 0.85
C GLY A 48 13.79 9.45 -0.44
N GLY A 49 13.23 9.77 -1.62
CA GLY A 49 13.84 9.43 -2.91
C GLY A 49 13.55 8.00 -3.40
N ALA A 50 12.77 7.22 -2.66
CA ALA A 50 12.34 5.88 -3.04
C ALA A 50 10.83 5.82 -3.34
N LYS A 51 10.42 4.76 -4.05
CA LYS A 51 9.03 4.46 -4.41
C LYS A 51 8.65 3.10 -3.84
N LEU A 52 7.52 3.06 -3.13
CA LEU A 52 6.89 1.87 -2.59
C LEU A 52 5.53 1.66 -3.27
N GLN A 53 5.25 0.46 -3.74
CA GLN A 53 3.91 0.09 -4.22
C GLN A 53 3.11 -0.54 -3.08
N VAL A 54 1.98 0.06 -2.73
CA VAL A 54 1.04 -0.46 -1.74
C VAL A 54 -0.07 -1.22 -2.45
N MET A 55 -0.24 -2.50 -2.13
CA MET A 55 -1.39 -3.32 -2.56
C MET A 55 -2.45 -3.33 -1.46
N ALA A 56 -3.62 -2.73 -1.73
CA ALA A 56 -4.78 -2.80 -0.86
C ALA A 56 -5.86 -3.68 -1.52
N GLY A 57 -6.00 -4.91 -1.02
CA GLY A 57 -7.09 -5.81 -1.41
C GLY A 57 -8.28 -5.66 -0.47
N ALA A 58 -9.50 -5.74 -1.00
CA ALA A 58 -10.73 -5.73 -0.18
C ALA A 58 -10.68 -6.76 0.96
N SER A 59 -10.07 -7.93 0.74
CA SER A 59 -9.94 -9.00 1.75
C SER A 59 -8.97 -8.68 2.89
N VAL A 60 -7.95 -7.85 2.65
CA VAL A 60 -6.96 -7.45 3.68
C VAL A 60 -7.57 -6.37 4.57
N VAL A 61 -8.24 -5.41 3.95
CA VAL A 61 -8.96 -4.33 4.63
C VAL A 61 -10.07 -4.87 5.54
N MET A 62 -10.83 -5.87 5.09
CA MET A 62 -11.92 -6.47 5.87
C MET A 62 -11.48 -7.19 7.14
N LYS A 63 -10.18 -7.51 7.30
CA LYS A 63 -9.64 -8.15 8.51
C LYS A 63 -9.35 -7.15 9.64
N GLU A 64 -9.06 -5.88 9.34
CA GLU A 64 -8.62 -4.89 10.33
C GLU A 64 -9.68 -3.85 10.70
N SER A 65 -10.60 -3.55 9.80
CA SER A 65 -11.73 -2.66 10.08
C SER A 65 -12.99 -3.25 9.45
N GLY A 66 -14.04 -3.46 10.24
CA GLY A 66 -15.35 -3.86 9.74
C GLY A 66 -16.05 -2.76 8.92
N GLU A 67 -15.29 -1.94 8.20
CA GLU A 67 -15.71 -0.73 7.53
C GLU A 67 -15.43 -0.86 6.02
N ASP A 68 -16.48 -0.76 5.21
CA ASP A 68 -16.39 -0.76 3.75
C ASP A 68 -15.57 0.46 3.29
N PHE A 69 -14.58 0.24 2.42
CA PHE A 69 -13.70 1.28 1.90
C PHE A 69 -14.46 2.18 0.91
N GLY A 70 -15.31 3.06 1.43
CA GLY A 70 -15.97 4.12 0.68
C GLY A 70 -14.98 5.22 0.32
N MET A 71 -14.22 5.05 -0.77
CA MET A 71 -13.44 6.17 -1.31
C MET A 71 -14.35 7.11 -2.10
N SER A 72 -14.72 8.23 -1.48
CA SER A 72 -15.22 9.42 -2.17
C SER A 72 -14.12 9.99 -3.07
N GLY A 73 -14.06 9.52 -4.32
CA GLY A 73 -13.23 10.09 -5.37
C GLY A 73 -13.89 11.34 -5.92
N SER A 74 -13.70 12.50 -5.27
CA SER A 74 -14.02 13.78 -5.89
C SER A 74 -13.08 13.99 -7.06
N LYS A 75 -13.63 13.84 -8.27
CA LYS A 75 -13.00 14.15 -9.55
C LYS A 75 -12.68 15.64 -9.58
N ILE A 76 -11.45 16.02 -9.22
CA ILE A 76 -10.95 17.37 -9.47
C ILE A 76 -10.71 17.44 -10.97
N ARG A 77 -11.49 18.29 -11.63
CA ARG A 77 -11.53 18.50 -13.07
C ARG A 77 -10.59 19.63 -13.44
#